data_AF-A0A485AP47-F1
#
_entry.id   AF-A0A485AP47-F1
#
_cell.length_a   1.000
_cell.length_b   1.000
_cell.length_c   1.000
_cell.angle_alpha   90.00
_cell.angle_beta   90.00
_cell.angle_gamma   90.00
#
_symmetry.space_group_name_H-M   'P 1'
#
loop_
_entity.id
_entity.type
_entity.pdbx_description
1 polymer ?
#
loop_
_entity_poly.entity_id
_entity_poly.type
_entity_poly.pdbx_seq_one_letter_code
_entity_poly.pdbx_strand_id
1 'polypeptide(L)'
;MTPHVMKRDGCKVPFKSERIKEAILRAAKAAGVDDADYCATVAEVVSQQMQGRSQVDINEIQTAVENQLMSGPWKQLARAYIEYRHDRDIEREKRGRLNQEIRGLVEQTNSSLLNENANKDSKVIPTQRDLLAGIVAKHYARQHLLPRDVVLAHERGEIHYHDLDYSPFFPMFNCMLIDLKGMLTHGFKMGNAEIEPPKSISTATAVTAQIIAQVASHIYGGTTINRIDEVLAPFVTESFKKHRKIAEEWQIPDAEGYARSRTEKECYDAFQSLEYEVNTLHTANGQTPFVTFGFGLGTSWESRLIQQSILRNRIAGLGKNRKTAVFPKLVFAIRDGLNHRFGDANYDIKQLALECASKRMYPDILNYDQVVKVTGSFKTPMGCRSFLGVYEENGEQIHDGRNNIGVISLNLPRIALEAKGDEATFWKLLDNRLELAYKALMTRIARLEGVKARVAPILYMEGACGVRLKADDDVSEIFKNGRASISLGYIGIHETINALSG
;
A
#
# COMPACT_ATOMS: atom_id res chain seq x y z
N MET A 1 -18.29 -32.77 -37.84
CA MET A 1 -17.76 -32.79 -36.46
C MET A 1 -18.76 -32.08 -35.55
N THR A 2 -19.06 -32.64 -34.39
CA THR A 2 -19.91 -32.00 -33.38
C THR A 2 -19.08 -30.97 -32.61
N PRO A 3 -19.49 -29.69 -32.53
CA PRO A 3 -18.69 -28.65 -31.88
C PRO A 3 -18.58 -28.90 -30.37
N HIS A 4 -17.53 -28.34 -29.76
CA HIS A 4 -17.48 -28.16 -28.31
C HIS A 4 -18.01 -26.78 -27.94
N VAL A 5 -18.83 -26.71 -26.89
CA VAL A 5 -19.31 -25.45 -26.33
C VAL A 5 -18.30 -24.95 -25.31
N MET A 6 -17.81 -23.73 -25.51
CA MET A 6 -17.14 -22.96 -24.47
C MET A 6 -18.18 -22.35 -23.56
N LYS A 7 -18.18 -22.76 -22.30
CA LYS A 7 -18.95 -22.09 -21.26
C LYS A 7 -18.24 -20.81 -20.84
N ARG A 8 -18.99 -19.92 -20.18
CA ARG A 8 -18.49 -18.62 -19.67
C ARG A 8 -17.35 -18.74 -18.65
N ASP A 9 -17.24 -19.87 -17.97
CA ASP A 9 -16.16 -20.21 -17.04
C ASP A 9 -14.92 -20.80 -17.74
N GLY A 10 -14.90 -20.81 -19.08
CA GLY A 10 -13.82 -21.39 -19.89
C GLY A 10 -13.90 -22.91 -20.04
N CYS A 11 -14.86 -23.60 -19.41
CA CYS A 11 -14.99 -25.05 -19.53
C CYS A 11 -15.49 -25.47 -20.92
N LYS A 12 -14.83 -26.48 -21.50
CA LYS A 12 -15.26 -27.15 -22.73
C LYS A 12 -16.22 -28.28 -22.43
N VAL A 13 -17.40 -28.26 -23.05
CA VAL A 13 -18.36 -29.36 -22.96
C VAL A 13 -18.86 -29.79 -24.35
N PRO A 14 -19.27 -31.05 -24.54
CA PRO A 14 -19.89 -31.48 -25.79
C PRO A 14 -21.17 -30.70 -26.10
N PHE A 15 -21.34 -30.26 -27.36
CA PHE A 15 -22.59 -29.69 -27.82
C PHE A 15 -23.71 -30.73 -27.78
N LYS A 16 -24.87 -30.37 -27.22
CA LYS A 16 -26.06 -31.22 -27.13
C LYS A 16 -27.29 -30.38 -27.49
N SER A 17 -27.90 -30.65 -28.64
CA SER A 17 -29.11 -29.96 -29.14
C SER A 17 -30.28 -30.04 -28.15
N GLU A 18 -30.41 -31.16 -27.43
CA GLU A 18 -31.44 -31.35 -26.40
C GLU A 18 -31.45 -30.25 -25.34
N ARG A 19 -30.28 -29.70 -24.98
CA ARG A 19 -30.21 -28.63 -23.98
C ARG A 19 -30.79 -27.31 -24.47
N ILE A 20 -30.72 -27.06 -25.78
CA ILE A 20 -31.33 -25.89 -26.42
C ILE A 20 -32.84 -26.07 -26.42
N LYS A 21 -33.32 -27.24 -26.86
CA LYS A 21 -34.75 -27.59 -26.87
C LYS A 21 -35.38 -27.50 -25.49
N GLU A 22 -34.75 -28.09 -24.47
CA GLU A 22 -35.22 -28.00 -23.08
C GLU A 22 -35.33 -26.56 -22.57
N ALA A 23 -34.37 -25.69 -22.92
CA ALA A 23 -34.38 -24.30 -22.51
C ALA A 23 -35.55 -23.52 -23.15
N ILE A 24 -35.80 -23.75 -24.44
CA ILE A 24 -36.91 -23.13 -25.18
C ILE A 24 -38.26 -23.65 -24.66
N LEU A 25 -38.40 -24.96 -24.42
CA LEU A 25 -39.64 -25.55 -23.87
C LEU A 25 -40.00 -24.99 -22.50
N ARG A 26 -39.01 -24.74 -21.64
CA ARG A 26 -39.24 -24.10 -20.33
C ARG A 26 -39.75 -22.67 -20.49
N ALA A 27 -39.19 -21.92 -21.44
CA ALA A 27 -39.68 -20.57 -21.75
C ALA A 27 -41.08 -20.60 -22.39
N ALA A 28 -41.37 -21.58 -23.26
CA ALA A 28 -42.68 -21.76 -23.89
C ALA A 28 -43.76 -22.03 -22.85
N LYS A 29 -43.49 -22.93 -21.90
CA LYS A 29 -44.38 -23.20 -20.77
C LYS A 29 -44.62 -21.95 -19.90
N ALA A 30 -43.59 -21.16 -19.62
CA ALA A 30 -43.72 -19.92 -18.86
C ALA A 30 -44.52 -18.84 -19.61
N ALA A 31 -44.44 -18.83 -20.94
CA ALA A 31 -45.17 -17.90 -21.81
C ALA A 31 -46.58 -18.38 -22.19
N GLY A 32 -47.02 -19.55 -21.69
CA GLY A 32 -48.31 -20.15 -22.03
C GLY A 32 -48.42 -20.59 -23.50
N VAL A 33 -47.28 -20.89 -24.16
CA VAL A 33 -47.22 -21.37 -25.55
C VAL A 33 -47.07 -22.89 -25.55
N ASP A 34 -48.05 -23.60 -26.10
CA ASP A 34 -48.04 -25.06 -26.25
C ASP A 34 -47.80 -25.45 -27.72
N ASP A 35 -46.56 -25.25 -28.17
CA ASP A 35 -46.13 -25.53 -29.54
C ASP A 35 -44.75 -26.21 -29.50
N ALA A 36 -44.78 -27.51 -29.16
CA ALA A 36 -43.58 -28.32 -28.99
C ALA A 36 -42.81 -28.51 -30.31
N ASP A 37 -43.52 -28.54 -31.44
CA ASP A 37 -42.95 -28.70 -32.77
C ASP A 37 -42.18 -27.44 -33.19
N TYR A 38 -42.72 -26.25 -32.91
CA TYR A 38 -41.99 -25.00 -33.09
C TYR A 38 -40.73 -24.94 -32.21
N CYS A 39 -40.82 -25.35 -30.94
CA CYS A 39 -39.66 -25.39 -30.05
C CYS A 39 -38.55 -26.33 -30.56
N ALA A 40 -38.93 -27.49 -31.10
CA ALA A 40 -38.00 -28.43 -31.71
C ALA A 40 -37.37 -27.85 -32.99
N THR A 41 -38.17 -27.19 -33.82
CA THR A 41 -37.72 -26.55 -35.06
C THR A 41 -36.69 -25.45 -34.78
N VAL A 42 -36.95 -24.59 -33.79
CA VAL A 42 -36.00 -23.55 -33.39
C VAL A 42 -34.68 -24.16 -32.89
N ALA A 43 -34.73 -25.21 -32.08
CA ALA A 43 -33.53 -25.89 -31.59
C ALA A 43 -32.72 -26.55 -32.71
N GLU A 44 -33.39 -27.12 -33.71
CA GLU A 44 -32.75 -27.73 -34.89
C GLU A 44 -32.07 -26.67 -35.76
N VAL A 45 -32.77 -25.57 -36.08
CA VAL A 45 -32.20 -24.46 -36.86
C VAL A 45 -30.96 -23.88 -36.21
N VAL A 46 -31.01 -23.62 -34.89
CA VAL A 46 -29.83 -23.15 -34.15
C VAL A 46 -28.72 -24.20 -34.14
N SER A 47 -29.06 -25.48 -34.00
CA SER A 47 -28.06 -26.56 -34.04
C SER A 47 -27.35 -26.65 -35.38
N GLN A 48 -28.08 -26.46 -36.50
CA GLN A 48 -27.53 -26.42 -37.84
C GLN A 48 -26.59 -25.23 -38.05
N GLN A 49 -26.91 -24.05 -37.52
CA GLN A 49 -26.03 -22.87 -37.57
C GLN A 49 -24.67 -23.10 -36.87
N MET A 50 -24.62 -24.03 -35.93
CA MET A 50 -23.40 -24.39 -35.17
C MET A 50 -22.63 -25.56 -35.80
N GLN A 51 -23.19 -26.26 -36.79
CA GLN A 51 -22.51 -27.37 -37.46
C GLN A 51 -21.28 -26.91 -38.24
N GLY A 52 -20.29 -27.80 -38.37
CA GLY A 52 -19.05 -27.53 -39.11
C GLY A 52 -18.02 -26.68 -38.34
N ARG A 53 -18.39 -26.11 -37.19
CA ARG A 53 -17.47 -25.41 -36.29
C ARG A 53 -16.78 -26.40 -35.34
N SER A 54 -15.51 -26.14 -35.02
CA SER A 54 -14.78 -26.93 -34.02
C SER A 54 -15.15 -26.53 -32.58
N GLN A 55 -15.47 -25.25 -32.39
CA GLN A 55 -15.78 -24.64 -31.09
C GLN A 55 -16.82 -23.53 -31.25
N VAL A 56 -17.75 -23.41 -30.30
CA VAL A 56 -18.79 -22.36 -30.26
C VAL A 56 -18.92 -21.77 -28.85
N ASP A 57 -19.06 -20.45 -28.73
CA ASP A 57 -19.32 -19.82 -27.44
C ASP A 57 -20.78 -19.99 -27.02
N ILE A 58 -21.03 -20.17 -25.72
CA ILE A 58 -22.38 -20.29 -25.20
C ILE A 58 -23.23 -19.03 -25.47
N ASN A 59 -22.63 -17.85 -25.52
CA ASN A 59 -23.32 -16.60 -25.86
C ASN A 59 -23.76 -16.59 -27.33
N GLU A 60 -22.95 -17.13 -28.25
CA GLU A 60 -23.34 -17.25 -29.66
C GLU A 60 -24.58 -18.14 -29.84
N ILE A 61 -24.62 -19.29 -29.15
CA ILE A 61 -25.78 -20.18 -29.17
C ILE A 61 -27.02 -19.44 -28.65
N GLN A 62 -26.87 -18.65 -27.59
CA GLN A 62 -27.99 -17.94 -26.97
C GLN A 62 -28.53 -16.82 -27.86
N THR A 63 -27.65 -16.01 -28.44
CA THR A 63 -28.04 -14.97 -29.41
C THR A 63 -28.72 -15.59 -30.64
N ALA A 64 -28.26 -16.76 -31.10
CA ALA A 64 -28.92 -17.48 -32.19
C ALA A 64 -30.35 -17.92 -31.82
N VAL A 65 -30.55 -18.45 -30.60
CA VAL A 65 -31.90 -18.78 -30.10
C VAL A 65 -32.79 -17.54 -29.98
N GLU A 66 -32.26 -16.45 -29.41
CA GLU A 66 -32.99 -15.19 -29.25
C GLU A 66 -33.45 -14.63 -30.59
N ASN A 67 -32.54 -14.55 -31.56
CA ASN A 67 -32.84 -14.07 -32.91
C ASN A 67 -33.89 -14.96 -33.60
N GLN A 68 -33.75 -16.28 -33.49
CA GLN A 68 -34.69 -17.23 -34.09
C GLN A 68 -36.08 -17.11 -33.45
N LEU A 69 -36.17 -17.00 -32.12
CA LEU A 69 -37.45 -16.79 -31.43
C LEU A 69 -38.06 -15.42 -31.75
N MET A 70 -37.25 -14.36 -31.82
CA MET A 70 -37.68 -13.02 -32.19
C MET A 70 -38.16 -12.92 -33.64
N SER A 71 -37.63 -13.75 -34.54
CA SER A 71 -38.09 -13.82 -35.94
C SER A 71 -39.40 -14.58 -36.12
N GLY A 72 -39.79 -15.41 -35.16
CA GLY A 72 -40.98 -16.25 -35.27
C GLY A 72 -42.29 -15.60 -34.81
N PRO A 73 -43.39 -16.38 -34.80
CA PRO A 73 -44.74 -15.89 -34.54
C PRO A 73 -45.00 -15.59 -33.06
N TRP A 74 -44.32 -16.30 -32.14
CA TRP A 74 -44.58 -16.23 -30.70
C TRP A 74 -43.68 -15.20 -29.99
N LYS A 75 -43.99 -13.90 -30.11
CA LYS A 75 -43.18 -12.82 -29.48
C LYS A 75 -43.13 -12.92 -27.95
N GLN A 76 -44.20 -13.39 -27.31
CA GLN A 76 -44.26 -13.62 -25.87
C GLN A 76 -43.29 -14.71 -25.40
N LEU A 77 -43.05 -15.75 -26.21
CA LEU A 77 -42.06 -16.79 -25.94
C LEU A 77 -40.63 -16.21 -26.04
N ALA A 78 -40.35 -15.43 -27.08
CA ALA A 78 -39.06 -14.75 -27.22
C ALA A 78 -38.75 -13.87 -26.00
N ARG A 79 -39.73 -13.06 -25.56
CA ARG A 79 -39.60 -12.22 -24.37
C ARG A 79 -39.35 -13.04 -23.10
N ALA A 80 -40.14 -14.09 -22.86
CA ALA A 80 -39.97 -14.95 -21.69
C ALA A 80 -38.61 -15.66 -21.67
N TYR A 81 -38.10 -16.07 -22.84
CA TYR A 81 -36.76 -16.66 -22.95
C TYR A 81 -35.67 -15.63 -22.61
N ILE A 82 -35.75 -14.42 -23.18
CA ILE A 82 -34.77 -13.34 -22.93
C ILE A 82 -34.78 -12.93 -21.45
N GLU A 83 -35.95 -12.71 -20.85
CA GLU A 83 -36.10 -12.34 -19.43
C GLU A 83 -35.55 -13.45 -18.51
N TYR A 84 -35.92 -14.71 -18.75
CA TYR A 84 -35.40 -15.84 -17.97
C TYR A 84 -33.87 -15.97 -18.07
N ARG A 85 -33.29 -15.71 -19.24
CA ARG A 85 -31.84 -15.71 -19.44
C ARG A 85 -31.17 -14.57 -18.68
N HIS A 86 -31.74 -13.36 -18.76
CA HIS A 86 -31.27 -12.20 -18.03
C HIS A 86 -31.28 -12.44 -16.51
N ASP A 87 -32.39 -12.94 -15.97
CA ASP A 87 -32.52 -13.26 -14.54
C ASP A 87 -31.53 -14.34 -14.11
N ARG A 88 -31.38 -15.42 -14.90
CA ARG A 88 -30.38 -16.47 -14.65
C ARG A 88 -28.96 -15.96 -14.67
N ASP A 89 -28.67 -14.99 -15.53
CA ASP A 89 -27.35 -14.40 -15.65
C ASP A 89 -27.06 -13.51 -14.45
N ILE A 90 -28.02 -12.67 -14.01
CA ILE A 90 -27.95 -11.91 -12.76
C ILE A 90 -27.80 -12.83 -11.55
N GLU A 91 -28.58 -13.90 -11.45
CA GLU A 91 -28.50 -14.84 -10.32
C GLU A 91 -27.14 -15.53 -10.25
N ARG A 92 -26.55 -15.89 -11.40
CA ARG A 92 -25.20 -16.47 -11.46
C ARG A 92 -24.14 -15.46 -11.08
N GLU A 93 -24.28 -14.23 -11.56
CA GLU A 93 -23.39 -13.13 -11.19
C GLU A 93 -23.44 -12.89 -9.67
N LYS A 94 -24.63 -12.81 -9.08
CA LYS A 94 -24.85 -12.67 -7.63
C LYS A 94 -24.28 -13.82 -6.80
N ARG A 95 -24.16 -15.02 -7.38
CA ARG A 95 -23.53 -16.20 -6.73
C ARG A 95 -22.01 -16.21 -6.86
N GLY A 96 -21.42 -15.34 -7.68
CA GLY A 96 -19.97 -15.22 -7.79
C GLY A 96 -19.35 -14.80 -6.46
N ARG A 97 -18.21 -15.39 -6.10
CA ARG A 97 -17.48 -15.09 -4.85
C ARG A 97 -17.23 -13.59 -4.67
N LEU A 98 -16.86 -12.90 -5.75
CA LEU A 98 -16.65 -11.45 -5.76
C LEU A 98 -17.92 -10.68 -5.34
N ASN A 99 -19.07 -10.98 -5.96
CA ASN A 99 -20.33 -10.30 -5.63
C ASN A 99 -20.82 -10.63 -4.22
N GLN A 100 -20.53 -11.82 -3.70
CA GLN A 100 -20.80 -12.16 -2.30
C GLN A 100 -19.92 -11.34 -1.33
N GLU A 101 -18.63 -11.17 -1.62
CA GLU A 101 -17.72 -10.35 -0.82
C GLU A 101 -18.13 -8.86 -0.86
N ILE A 102 -18.46 -8.32 -2.04
CA ILE A 102 -18.97 -6.94 -2.21
C ILE A 102 -20.27 -6.74 -1.44
N ARG A 103 -21.24 -7.65 -1.61
CA ARG A 103 -22.53 -7.57 -0.91
C ARG A 103 -22.35 -7.67 0.60
N GLY A 104 -21.46 -8.55 1.07
CA GLY A 104 -21.13 -8.70 2.48
C GLY A 104 -20.53 -7.43 3.10
N LEU A 105 -19.75 -6.66 2.34
CA LEU A 105 -19.25 -5.36 2.75
C LEU A 105 -20.38 -4.31 2.80
N VAL A 106 -21.18 -4.20 1.74
CA VAL A 106 -22.27 -3.20 1.62
C VAL A 106 -23.36 -3.42 2.67
N GLU A 107 -23.75 -4.67 2.91
CA GLU A 107 -24.75 -5.03 3.92
C GLU A 107 -24.15 -5.11 5.34
N GLN A 108 -22.83 -4.92 5.49
CA GLN A 108 -22.09 -5.06 6.74
C GLN A 108 -22.28 -6.42 7.45
N THR A 109 -22.43 -7.49 6.68
CA THR A 109 -22.70 -8.85 7.19
C THR A 109 -21.46 -9.72 7.31
N ASN A 110 -20.33 -9.34 6.68
CA ASN A 110 -19.10 -10.14 6.70
C ASN A 110 -18.08 -9.62 7.74
N SER A 111 -18.15 -10.12 8.97
CA SER A 111 -17.26 -9.69 10.07
C SER A 111 -15.77 -9.90 9.79
N SER A 112 -15.39 -10.90 8.98
CA SER A 112 -13.98 -11.13 8.65
C SER A 112 -13.40 -10.02 7.77
N LEU A 113 -14.19 -9.48 6.83
CA LEU A 113 -13.81 -8.33 6.00
C LEU A 113 -13.84 -7.03 6.80
N LEU A 114 -14.83 -6.86 7.68
CA LEU A 114 -14.97 -5.66 8.51
C LEU A 114 -13.85 -5.52 9.55
N ASN A 115 -13.29 -6.65 10.02
CA ASN A 115 -12.26 -6.69 11.07
C ASN A 115 -10.86 -7.08 10.56
N GLU A 116 -10.62 -7.13 9.24
CA GLU A 116 -9.32 -7.55 8.66
C GLU A 116 -8.18 -6.63 9.13
N ASN A 117 -8.47 -5.35 9.37
CA ASN A 117 -7.53 -4.37 9.89
C ASN A 117 -8.13 -3.63 11.08
N ALA A 118 -7.60 -3.86 12.29
CA ALA A 118 -8.07 -3.24 13.52
C ALA A 118 -8.00 -1.69 13.53
N ASN A 119 -7.24 -1.10 12.61
CA ASN A 119 -7.11 0.35 12.45
C ASN A 119 -8.08 0.94 11.41
N LYS A 120 -8.92 0.13 10.74
CA LYS A 120 -9.88 0.58 9.71
C LYS A 120 -11.30 0.55 10.28
N ASP A 121 -11.92 1.72 10.50
CA ASP A 121 -13.35 1.77 10.82
C ASP A 121 -14.18 1.51 9.56
N SER A 122 -14.63 0.27 9.41
CA SER A 122 -15.36 -0.23 8.24
C SER A 122 -16.74 0.42 8.04
N LYS A 123 -17.22 1.23 8.99
CA LYS A 123 -18.47 1.98 8.87
C LYS A 123 -18.29 3.35 8.20
N VAL A 124 -17.05 3.82 8.09
CA VAL A 124 -16.73 5.15 7.55
C VAL A 124 -16.52 5.07 6.03
N ILE A 125 -17.07 6.06 5.30
CA ILE A 125 -17.15 6.04 3.82
C ILE A 125 -15.78 5.86 3.15
N PRO A 126 -14.72 6.64 3.48
CA PRO A 126 -13.37 6.40 2.97
C PRO A 126 -12.91 4.94 3.11
N THR A 127 -13.10 4.34 4.28
CA THR A 127 -12.74 2.94 4.53
C THR A 127 -13.55 1.97 3.66
N GLN A 128 -14.84 2.19 3.48
CA GLN A 128 -15.68 1.34 2.63
C GLN A 128 -15.23 1.40 1.16
N ARG A 129 -14.85 2.58 0.67
CA ARG A 129 -14.32 2.74 -0.69
C ARG A 129 -13.01 1.98 -0.88
N ASP A 130 -12.12 2.06 0.11
CA ASP A 130 -10.85 1.34 0.11
C ASP A 130 -11.04 -0.18 0.18
N LEU A 131 -11.90 -0.67 1.09
CA LEU A 131 -12.21 -2.10 1.20
C LEU A 131 -12.84 -2.64 -0.10
N LEU A 132 -13.72 -1.88 -0.75
CA LEU A 132 -14.29 -2.26 -2.04
C LEU A 132 -13.22 -2.37 -3.13
N ALA A 133 -12.32 -1.39 -3.23
CA ALA A 133 -11.19 -1.44 -4.15
C ALA A 133 -10.29 -2.65 -3.86
N GLY A 134 -10.03 -2.94 -2.57
CA GLY A 134 -9.22 -4.07 -2.13
C GLY A 134 -9.82 -5.44 -2.46
N ILE A 135 -11.14 -5.60 -2.32
CA ILE A 135 -11.86 -6.83 -2.73
C ILE A 135 -11.68 -7.07 -4.23
N VAL A 136 -11.89 -6.04 -5.05
CA VAL A 136 -11.75 -6.12 -6.51
C VAL A 136 -10.29 -6.42 -6.89
N ALA A 137 -9.33 -5.72 -6.27
CA ALA A 137 -7.90 -5.91 -6.50
C ALA A 137 -7.44 -7.33 -6.16
N LYS A 138 -7.78 -7.85 -4.97
CA LYS A 138 -7.48 -9.24 -4.55
C LYS A 138 -8.09 -10.26 -5.50
N HIS A 139 -9.33 -10.04 -5.94
CA HIS A 139 -9.98 -10.94 -6.89
C HIS A 139 -9.24 -10.97 -8.22
N TYR A 140 -9.01 -9.80 -8.82
CA TYR A 140 -8.36 -9.69 -10.12
C TYR A 140 -6.92 -10.21 -10.09
N ALA A 141 -6.16 -9.87 -9.05
CA ALA A 141 -4.78 -10.32 -8.89
C ALA A 141 -4.68 -11.85 -8.86
N ARG A 142 -5.53 -12.52 -8.08
CA ARG A 142 -5.53 -13.99 -7.98
C ARG A 142 -5.99 -14.70 -9.25
N GLN A 143 -6.95 -14.13 -9.97
CA GLN A 143 -7.54 -14.78 -11.14
C GLN A 143 -6.74 -14.53 -12.42
N HIS A 144 -6.06 -13.38 -12.53
CA HIS A 144 -5.54 -12.90 -13.82
C HIS A 144 -4.09 -12.45 -13.81
N LEU A 145 -3.51 -12.06 -12.66
CA LEU A 145 -2.15 -11.52 -12.61
C LEU A 145 -1.13 -12.49 -12.02
N LEU A 146 -1.50 -13.20 -10.96
CA LEU A 146 -0.58 -14.04 -10.21
C LEU A 146 -0.50 -15.46 -10.76
N PRO A 147 0.70 -16.08 -10.74
CA PRO A 147 0.85 -17.51 -11.01
C PRO A 147 0.00 -18.36 -10.06
N ARG A 148 -0.63 -19.41 -10.59
CA ARG A 148 -1.58 -20.26 -9.85
C ARG A 148 -0.95 -20.90 -8.60
N ASP A 149 0.30 -21.32 -8.68
CA ASP A 149 1.04 -21.91 -7.56
C ASP A 149 1.29 -20.90 -6.43
N VAL A 150 1.61 -19.66 -6.76
CA VAL A 150 1.74 -18.56 -5.78
C VAL A 150 0.40 -18.29 -5.08
N VAL A 151 -0.70 -18.24 -5.85
CA VAL A 151 -2.05 -18.04 -5.29
C VAL A 151 -2.42 -19.17 -4.34
N LEU A 152 -2.21 -20.42 -4.76
CA LEU A 152 -2.53 -21.58 -3.91
C LEU A 152 -1.71 -21.60 -2.63
N ALA A 153 -0.42 -21.26 -2.68
CA ALA A 153 0.42 -21.21 -1.50
C ALA A 153 0.04 -20.08 -0.53
N HIS A 154 -0.40 -18.93 -1.06
CA HIS A 154 -0.97 -17.88 -0.25
C HIS A 154 -2.28 -18.31 0.43
N GLU A 155 -3.20 -18.92 -0.32
CA GLU A 155 -4.49 -19.38 0.21
C GLU A 155 -4.35 -20.53 1.22
N ARG A 156 -3.28 -21.34 1.11
CA ARG A 156 -2.95 -22.40 2.07
C ARG A 156 -2.15 -21.92 3.29
N GLY A 157 -1.72 -20.65 3.31
CA GLY A 157 -0.89 -20.09 4.38
C GLY A 157 0.54 -20.65 4.41
N GLU A 158 1.03 -21.18 3.29
CA GLU A 158 2.42 -21.64 3.12
C GLU A 158 3.37 -20.44 2.97
N ILE A 159 2.90 -19.44 2.22
CA ILE A 159 3.47 -18.10 2.14
C ILE A 159 2.39 -17.06 2.43
N HIS A 160 2.79 -15.84 2.74
CA HIS A 160 1.88 -14.71 2.84
C HIS A 160 2.28 -13.62 1.85
N TYR A 161 1.42 -13.37 0.87
CA TYR A 161 1.55 -12.26 -0.06
C TYR A 161 0.94 -11.01 0.56
N HIS A 162 1.79 -10.14 1.13
CA HIS A 162 1.33 -8.93 1.84
C HIS A 162 0.63 -7.94 0.89
N ASP A 163 -0.32 -7.15 1.39
CA ASP A 163 -0.92 -6.03 0.63
C ASP A 163 -1.51 -6.43 -0.74
N LEU A 164 -2.10 -7.63 -0.82
CA LEU A 164 -2.69 -8.18 -2.04
C LEU A 164 -3.94 -7.38 -2.51
N ASP A 165 -4.51 -6.57 -1.62
CA ASP A 165 -5.51 -5.52 -1.89
C ASP A 165 -4.97 -4.31 -2.65
N TYR A 166 -3.65 -4.14 -2.75
CA TYR A 166 -3.04 -3.07 -3.54
C TYR A 166 -2.20 -3.63 -4.69
N SER A 167 -1.17 -4.41 -4.38
CA SER A 167 -0.19 -4.91 -5.36
C SER A 167 -0.37 -6.43 -5.53
N PRO A 168 -0.37 -6.96 -6.77
CA PRO A 168 0.09 -6.35 -8.01
C PRO A 168 -1.01 -5.65 -8.83
N PHE A 169 -2.24 -5.48 -8.34
CA PHE A 169 -3.30 -4.86 -9.14
C PHE A 169 -2.93 -3.41 -9.53
N PHE A 170 -2.68 -2.57 -8.55
CA PHE A 170 -2.07 -1.26 -8.72
C PHE A 170 -0.54 -1.37 -8.76
N PRO A 171 0.15 -0.61 -9.63
CA PRO A 171 1.61 -0.59 -9.69
C PRO A 171 2.20 0.29 -8.56
N MET A 172 1.90 -0.09 -7.31
CA MET A 172 2.37 0.56 -6.10
C MET A 172 3.51 -0.24 -5.49
N PHE A 173 4.39 0.43 -4.76
CA PHE A 173 5.41 -0.20 -3.91
C PHE A 173 5.08 0.03 -2.42
N ASN A 174 5.86 -0.60 -1.54
CA ASN A 174 5.61 -0.67 -0.10
C ASN A 174 5.96 0.64 0.63
N CYS A 175 7.17 0.73 1.19
CA CYS A 175 7.58 1.80 2.10
C CYS A 175 8.79 2.55 1.54
N MET A 176 9.06 3.76 2.06
CA MET A 176 10.17 4.60 1.59
C MET A 176 10.74 5.56 2.63
N LEU A 177 11.97 6.02 2.37
CA LEU A 177 12.52 7.26 2.93
C LEU A 177 12.19 8.39 1.94
N ILE A 178 11.47 9.41 2.37
CA ILE A 178 11.14 10.55 1.49
C ILE A 178 12.38 11.45 1.38
N ASP A 179 12.77 11.82 0.17
CA ASP A 179 13.78 12.88 -0.05
C ASP A 179 13.19 14.27 0.19
N LEU A 180 12.87 14.54 1.46
CA LEU A 180 12.29 15.80 1.89
C LEU A 180 13.25 16.97 1.63
N LYS A 181 14.56 16.75 1.81
CA LYS A 181 15.58 17.77 1.57
C LYS A 181 15.57 18.20 0.11
N GLY A 182 15.62 17.25 -0.84
CA GLY A 182 15.57 17.54 -2.27
C GLY A 182 14.30 18.25 -2.68
N MET A 183 13.14 17.86 -2.14
CA MET A 183 11.86 18.51 -2.42
C MET A 183 11.80 19.95 -1.91
N LEU A 184 12.14 20.21 -0.64
CA LEU A 184 12.04 21.54 -0.04
C LEU A 184 13.10 22.52 -0.56
N THR A 185 14.23 22.02 -1.06
CA THR A 185 15.32 22.88 -1.57
C THR A 185 15.08 23.36 -2.99
N HIS A 186 14.54 22.50 -3.86
CA HIS A 186 14.41 22.80 -5.30
C HIS A 186 13.02 23.28 -5.71
N GLY A 187 12.07 23.28 -4.77
CA GLY A 187 10.65 23.45 -5.08
C GLY A 187 10.08 22.23 -5.81
N PHE A 188 8.76 22.09 -5.85
CA PHE A 188 8.10 20.93 -6.45
C PHE A 188 6.62 21.22 -6.69
N LYS A 189 5.97 20.43 -7.54
CA LYS A 189 4.52 20.51 -7.74
C LYS A 189 3.79 19.55 -6.81
N MET A 190 2.73 20.02 -6.18
CA MET A 190 1.83 19.21 -5.35
C MET A 190 0.39 19.48 -5.73
N GLY A 191 -0.25 18.50 -6.36
CA GLY A 191 -1.56 18.69 -6.99
C GLY A 191 -1.47 19.78 -8.06
N ASN A 192 -2.15 20.90 -7.83
CA ASN A 192 -2.18 22.04 -8.75
C ASN A 192 -1.25 23.20 -8.31
N ALA A 193 -0.60 23.09 -7.16
CA ALA A 193 0.25 24.15 -6.63
C ALA A 193 1.73 23.88 -6.95
N GLU A 194 2.43 24.91 -7.42
CA GLU A 194 3.89 24.94 -7.49
C GLU A 194 4.42 25.49 -6.16
N ILE A 195 5.11 24.65 -5.41
CA ILE A 195 5.62 24.94 -4.08
C ILE A 195 7.05 25.45 -4.22
N GLU A 196 7.29 26.70 -3.83
CA GLU A 196 8.63 27.27 -3.69
C GLU A 196 9.30 26.81 -2.38
N PRO A 197 10.65 26.92 -2.29
CA PRO A 197 11.36 26.68 -1.04
C PRO A 197 10.77 27.46 0.14
N PRO A 198 10.43 26.79 1.27
CA PRO A 198 9.87 27.47 2.44
C PRO A 198 10.80 28.53 3.01
N LYS A 199 10.21 29.64 3.49
CA LYS A 199 10.95 30.77 4.08
C LYS A 199 10.76 30.87 5.61
N SER A 200 10.26 29.81 6.24
CA SER A 200 10.12 29.68 7.68
C SER A 200 9.90 28.22 8.09
N ILE A 201 10.19 27.89 9.36
CA ILE A 201 9.96 26.55 9.90
C ILE A 201 8.48 26.17 9.90
N SER A 202 7.56 27.11 10.18
CA SER A 202 6.12 26.84 10.13
C SER A 202 5.63 26.46 8.73
N THR A 203 6.11 27.15 7.69
CA THR A 203 5.74 26.79 6.31
C THR A 203 6.38 25.46 5.92
N ALA A 204 7.63 25.21 6.32
CA ALA A 204 8.32 23.96 6.02
C ALA A 204 7.59 22.74 6.63
N THR A 205 7.14 22.83 7.89
CA THR A 205 6.40 21.73 8.53
C THR A 205 5.01 21.54 7.93
N ALA A 206 4.29 22.61 7.59
CA ALA A 206 2.99 22.50 6.91
C ALA A 206 3.11 21.84 5.52
N VAL A 207 4.13 22.19 4.75
CA VAL A 207 4.41 21.53 3.46
C VAL A 207 4.82 20.06 3.70
N THR A 208 5.61 19.79 4.73
CA THR A 208 6.01 18.42 5.12
C THR A 208 4.80 17.54 5.43
N ALA A 209 3.82 18.02 6.18
CA ALA A 209 2.59 17.30 6.47
C ALA A 209 1.80 16.93 5.20
N GLN A 210 1.71 17.87 4.25
CA GLN A 210 1.06 17.64 2.97
C GLN A 210 1.81 16.62 2.11
N ILE A 211 3.15 16.68 2.06
CA ILE A 211 3.99 15.67 1.39
C ILE A 211 3.73 14.28 1.99
N ILE A 212 3.70 14.16 3.32
CA ILE A 212 3.43 12.88 4.01
C ILE A 212 2.08 12.31 3.57
N ALA A 213 1.02 13.12 3.59
CA ALA A 213 -0.32 12.69 3.19
C ALA A 213 -0.40 12.27 1.71
N GLN A 214 0.28 13.00 0.82
CA GLN A 214 0.33 12.68 -0.60
C GLN A 214 1.12 11.39 -0.86
N VAL A 215 2.33 11.26 -0.31
CA VAL A 215 3.15 10.06 -0.48
C VAL A 215 2.44 8.82 0.06
N ALA A 216 1.87 8.91 1.27
CA ALA A 216 1.14 7.80 1.89
C ALA A 216 -0.14 7.40 1.12
N SER A 217 -0.63 8.25 0.22
CA SER A 217 -1.77 7.92 -0.66
C SER A 217 -1.35 7.23 -1.97
N HIS A 218 -0.05 7.20 -2.29
CA HIS A 218 0.50 6.59 -3.51
C HIS A 218 1.31 5.32 -3.24
N ILE A 219 1.50 4.96 -1.97
CA ILE A 219 2.17 3.73 -1.52
C ILE A 219 1.26 3.02 -0.52
N TYR A 220 1.44 1.72 -0.30
CA TYR A 220 0.62 0.96 0.67
C TYR A 220 1.32 0.73 2.01
N GLY A 221 2.61 1.07 2.11
CA GLY A 221 3.41 0.94 3.33
C GLY A 221 3.61 2.25 4.08
N GLY A 222 4.49 2.20 5.08
CA GLY A 222 4.86 3.38 5.88
C GLY A 222 5.83 4.32 5.17
N THR A 223 5.74 5.61 5.48
CA THR A 223 6.69 6.63 5.05
C THR A 223 7.61 7.02 6.20
N THR A 224 8.84 7.39 5.88
CA THR A 224 9.79 7.89 6.89
C THR A 224 10.47 9.15 6.40
N ILE A 225 10.63 10.11 7.30
CA ILE A 225 11.54 11.24 7.12
C ILE A 225 12.78 10.96 7.96
N ASN A 226 13.90 10.76 7.29
CA ASN A 226 15.20 10.53 7.90
C ASN A 226 15.81 11.89 8.32
N ARG A 227 16.46 11.92 9.49
CA ARG A 227 17.20 13.10 10.00
C ARG A 227 16.41 14.41 9.88
N ILE A 228 15.14 14.40 10.31
CA ILE A 228 14.23 15.55 10.17
C ILE A 228 14.78 16.82 10.87
N ASP A 229 15.56 16.62 11.94
CA ASP A 229 16.27 17.67 12.67
C ASP A 229 17.35 18.37 11.86
N GLU A 230 18.03 17.66 10.94
CA GLU A 230 19.02 18.24 10.04
C GLU A 230 18.36 18.78 8.77
N VAL A 231 17.36 18.07 8.24
CA VAL A 231 16.65 18.48 7.02
C VAL A 231 15.89 19.80 7.21
N LEU A 232 15.26 19.99 8.37
CA LEU A 232 14.48 21.21 8.64
C LEU A 232 15.27 22.34 9.31
N ALA A 233 16.52 22.09 9.71
CA ALA A 233 17.37 23.08 10.37
C ALA A 233 17.49 24.41 9.60
N PRO A 234 17.71 24.41 8.26
CA PRO A 234 17.82 25.65 7.50
C PRO A 234 16.59 26.56 7.61
N PHE A 235 15.39 25.99 7.76
CA PHE A 235 14.15 26.77 7.85
C PHE A 235 13.96 27.42 9.23
N VAL A 236 14.59 26.87 10.27
CA VAL A 236 14.70 27.54 11.58
C VAL A 236 15.61 28.75 11.46
N THR A 237 16.73 28.64 10.73
CA THR A 237 17.61 29.78 10.44
C THR A 237 16.87 30.89 9.68
N GLU A 238 16.03 30.54 8.70
CA GLU A 238 15.21 31.53 7.98
C GLU A 238 14.17 32.21 8.89
N SER A 239 13.50 31.46 9.77
CA SER A 239 12.63 32.06 10.80
C SER A 239 13.38 32.99 11.74
N PHE A 240 14.60 32.62 12.15
CA PHE A 240 15.44 33.46 12.99
C PHE A 240 15.81 34.78 12.30
N LYS A 241 16.29 34.72 11.05
CA LYS A 241 16.60 35.91 10.24
C LYS A 241 15.38 36.81 10.09
N LYS A 242 14.20 36.23 9.86
CA LYS A 242 12.94 36.97 9.76
C LYS A 242 12.62 37.71 11.07
N HIS A 243 12.67 37.04 12.21
CA HIS A 243 12.38 37.68 13.51
C HIS A 243 13.43 38.72 13.89
N ARG A 244 14.70 38.48 13.57
CA ARG A 244 15.76 39.47 13.78
C ARG A 244 15.53 40.73 12.96
N LYS A 245 15.17 40.58 11.67
CA LYS A 245 14.83 41.71 10.81
C LYS A 245 13.66 42.51 11.38
N ILE A 246 12.61 41.84 11.86
CA ILE A 246 11.48 42.49 12.54
C ILE A 246 11.98 43.24 13.79
N ALA A 247 12.83 42.62 14.61
CA ALA A 247 13.37 43.31 15.78
C ALA A 247 14.18 44.57 15.43
N GLU A 248 14.97 44.52 14.36
CA GLU A 248 15.72 45.66 13.85
C GLU A 248 14.79 46.76 13.31
N GLU A 249 13.77 46.40 12.51
CA GLU A 249 12.76 47.31 11.96
C GLU A 249 12.00 48.06 13.07
N TRP A 250 11.68 47.37 14.16
CA TRP A 250 10.95 47.92 15.30
C TRP A 250 11.85 48.43 16.43
N GLN A 251 13.18 48.46 16.21
CA GLN A 251 14.18 48.95 17.17
C GLN A 251 14.07 48.31 18.56
N ILE A 252 13.82 46.99 18.59
CA ILE A 252 13.76 46.23 19.84
C ILE A 252 15.17 46.23 20.48
N PRO A 253 15.31 46.63 21.76
CA PRO A 253 16.64 46.79 22.39
C PRO A 253 17.51 45.53 22.37
N ASP A 254 16.91 44.34 22.54
CA ASP A 254 17.57 43.04 22.43
C ASP A 254 17.03 42.26 21.21
N ALA A 255 17.53 42.61 20.03
CA ALA A 255 17.07 42.03 18.78
C ALA A 255 17.39 40.52 18.67
N GLU A 256 18.54 40.09 19.17
CA GLU A 256 18.98 38.69 19.18
C GLU A 256 18.14 37.86 20.15
N GLY A 257 17.94 38.32 21.39
CA GLY A 257 17.09 37.64 22.37
C GLY A 257 15.63 37.58 21.94
N TYR A 258 15.11 38.65 21.32
CA TYR A 258 13.79 38.62 20.68
C TYR A 258 13.73 37.55 19.59
N ALA A 259 14.65 37.59 18.62
CA ALA A 259 14.65 36.66 17.49
C ALA A 259 14.72 35.21 17.96
N ARG A 260 15.57 34.94 18.96
CA ARG A 260 15.70 33.62 19.56
C ARG A 260 14.41 33.16 20.23
N SER A 261 13.84 33.96 21.12
CA SER A 261 12.59 33.65 21.81
C SER A 261 11.42 33.40 20.85
N ARG A 262 11.27 34.24 19.82
CA ARG A 262 10.23 34.08 18.79
C ARG A 262 10.45 32.82 17.96
N THR A 263 11.70 32.51 17.60
CA THR A 263 12.02 31.30 16.83
C THR A 263 11.80 30.03 17.63
N GLU A 264 12.16 30.02 18.92
CA GLU A 264 11.90 28.88 19.82
C GLU A 264 10.39 28.58 19.91
N LYS A 265 9.56 29.62 20.06
CA LYS A 265 8.10 29.47 20.06
C LYS A 265 7.56 29.01 18.70
N GLU A 266 8.01 29.63 17.60
CA GLU A 266 7.57 29.25 16.25
C GLU A 266 7.92 27.80 15.94
N CYS A 267 9.12 27.34 16.28
CA CYS A 267 9.54 25.96 16.08
C CYS A 267 8.69 24.98 16.90
N TYR A 268 8.44 25.28 18.19
CA TYR A 268 7.53 24.47 19.00
C TYR A 268 6.13 24.37 18.37
N ASP A 269 5.56 25.49 17.90
CA ASP A 269 4.23 25.52 17.28
C ASP A 269 4.20 24.81 15.93
N ALA A 270 5.28 24.93 15.14
CA ALA A 270 5.42 24.26 13.85
C ALA A 270 5.38 22.73 13.98
N PHE A 271 6.06 22.18 14.99
CA PHE A 271 6.02 20.74 15.28
C PHE A 271 4.74 20.31 16.00
N GLN A 272 4.10 21.22 16.74
CA GLN A 272 2.75 20.96 17.23
C GLN A 272 1.78 20.78 16.06
N SER A 273 1.78 21.71 15.10
CA SER A 273 0.93 21.63 13.89
C SER A 273 1.21 20.35 13.13
N LEU A 274 2.48 20.01 12.90
CA LEU A 274 2.87 18.78 12.21
C LEU A 274 2.36 17.52 12.92
N GLU A 275 2.49 17.44 14.24
CA GLU A 275 1.97 16.30 15.01
C GLU A 275 0.44 16.21 14.91
N TYR A 276 -0.27 17.33 14.94
CA TYR A 276 -1.73 17.36 14.78
C TYR A 276 -2.16 16.98 13.36
N GLU A 277 -1.56 17.59 12.33
CA GLU A 277 -1.88 17.35 10.92
C GLU A 277 -1.62 15.89 10.54
N VAL A 278 -0.52 15.30 11.00
CA VAL A 278 -0.28 13.86 10.80
C VAL A 278 -1.39 13.01 11.40
N ASN A 279 -2.05 13.43 12.49
CA ASN A 279 -3.12 12.68 13.15
C ASN A 279 -4.55 13.07 12.69
N THR A 280 -4.72 14.16 11.94
CA THR A 280 -6.04 14.62 11.46
C THR A 280 -6.22 14.49 9.95
N LEU A 281 -5.12 14.46 9.19
CA LEU A 281 -5.15 14.17 7.76
C LEU A 281 -5.46 12.69 7.53
N HIS A 282 -6.28 12.44 6.51
CA HIS A 282 -6.61 11.09 6.06
C HIS A 282 -5.96 10.87 4.70
N THR A 283 -5.39 9.69 4.50
CA THR A 283 -4.91 9.25 3.20
C THR A 283 -6.06 8.70 2.35
N ALA A 284 -5.79 8.34 1.09
CA ALA A 284 -6.78 7.79 0.18
C ALA A 284 -7.54 6.55 0.74
N ASN A 285 -6.93 5.81 1.66
CA ASN A 285 -7.52 4.62 2.28
C ASN A 285 -8.39 4.92 3.52
N GLY A 286 -8.57 6.20 3.87
CA GLY A 286 -9.38 6.61 5.03
C GLY A 286 -8.68 6.48 6.38
N GLN A 287 -7.36 6.29 6.40
CA GLN A 287 -6.58 6.20 7.64
C GLN A 287 -5.59 7.35 7.78
N THR A 288 -5.22 7.60 9.04
CA THR A 288 -4.06 8.41 9.41
C THR A 288 -2.80 7.87 8.72
N PRO A 289 -1.97 8.72 8.09
CA PRO A 289 -0.76 8.28 7.43
C PRO A 289 0.18 7.57 8.41
N PHE A 290 0.63 6.37 8.04
CA PHE A 290 1.71 5.71 8.77
C PHE A 290 3.03 6.39 8.44
N VAL A 291 3.48 7.26 9.35
CA VAL A 291 4.75 7.98 9.23
C VAL A 291 5.69 7.78 10.43
N THR A 292 6.99 7.78 10.15
CA THR A 292 8.09 7.74 11.13
C THR A 292 9.03 8.93 10.97
N PHE A 293 9.42 9.56 12.07
CA PHE A 293 10.44 10.62 12.11
C PHE A 293 11.72 10.11 12.76
N GLY A 294 12.82 10.18 12.01
CA GLY A 294 14.17 9.92 12.50
C GLY A 294 14.90 11.20 12.88
N PHE A 295 15.51 11.25 14.07
CA PHE A 295 16.28 12.41 14.53
C PHE A 295 17.31 12.06 15.61
N GLY A 296 18.13 13.03 16.03
CA GLY A 296 19.00 12.92 17.21
C GLY A 296 20.49 13.08 16.93
N LEU A 297 20.86 13.23 15.65
CA LEU A 297 22.26 13.35 15.24
C LEU A 297 22.71 14.80 14.99
N GLY A 298 21.77 15.71 14.74
CA GLY A 298 22.11 17.12 14.49
C GLY A 298 22.66 17.82 15.74
N THR A 299 23.70 18.63 15.56
CA THR A 299 24.41 19.35 16.64
C THR A 299 24.18 20.85 16.62
N SER A 300 23.70 21.43 15.51
CA SER A 300 23.41 22.86 15.43
C SER A 300 22.32 23.25 16.42
N TRP A 301 22.26 24.52 16.79
CA TRP A 301 21.22 25.00 17.71
C TRP A 301 19.83 24.84 17.10
N GLU A 302 19.69 24.96 15.77
CA GLU A 302 18.46 24.71 15.03
C GLU A 302 18.04 23.24 15.12
N SER A 303 18.96 22.30 14.84
CA SER A 303 18.65 20.87 14.95
C SER A 303 18.30 20.47 16.38
N ARG A 304 19.04 20.99 17.38
CA ARG A 304 18.73 20.77 18.79
C ARG A 304 17.36 21.33 19.16
N LEU A 305 16.99 22.52 18.65
CA LEU A 305 15.67 23.11 18.86
C LEU A 305 14.57 22.23 18.25
N ILE A 306 14.77 21.72 17.04
CA ILE A 306 13.83 20.77 16.40
C ILE A 306 13.66 19.51 17.26
N GLN A 307 14.76 18.88 17.69
CA GLN A 307 14.72 17.68 18.53
C GLN A 307 13.93 17.94 19.82
N GLN A 308 14.17 19.08 20.49
CA GLN A 308 13.43 19.48 21.69
C GLN A 308 11.96 19.77 21.40
N SER A 309 11.63 20.44 20.29
CA SER A 309 10.25 20.73 19.88
C SER A 309 9.45 19.46 19.62
N ILE A 310 10.04 18.46 18.95
CA ILE A 310 9.41 17.14 18.73
C ILE A 310 9.10 16.47 20.07
N LEU A 311 10.11 16.34 20.94
CA LEU A 311 9.98 15.62 22.21
C LEU A 311 9.01 16.32 23.18
N ARG A 312 9.08 17.65 23.29
CA ARG A 312 8.19 18.43 24.16
C ARG A 312 6.74 18.36 23.71
N ASN A 313 6.46 18.41 22.40
CA ASN A 313 5.11 18.23 21.87
C ASN A 313 4.57 16.84 22.19
N ARG A 314 5.36 15.79 21.95
CA ARG A 314 4.97 14.41 22.28
C ARG A 314 4.68 14.26 23.78
N ILE A 315 5.51 14.81 24.67
CA ILE A 315 5.28 14.82 26.12
C ILE A 315 3.96 15.52 26.46
N ALA A 316 3.70 16.69 25.88
CA ALA A 316 2.47 17.45 26.10
C ALA A 316 1.21 16.63 25.74
N GLY A 317 1.30 15.82 24.68
CA GLY A 317 0.27 14.90 24.23
C GLY A 317 -0.77 15.53 23.31
N LEU A 318 -1.53 14.67 22.63
CA LEU A 318 -2.43 15.06 21.55
C LEU A 318 -3.84 15.40 22.06
N GLY A 319 -4.33 16.58 21.66
CA GLY A 319 -5.71 17.02 21.88
C GLY A 319 -6.04 17.40 23.32
N LYS A 320 -7.32 17.74 23.56
CA LYS A 320 -7.84 18.18 24.86
C LYS A 320 -7.48 17.22 26.01
N ASN A 321 -7.51 15.92 25.74
CA ASN A 321 -7.27 14.88 26.74
C ASN A 321 -5.80 14.46 26.82
N ARG A 322 -4.90 15.14 26.10
CA ARG A 322 -3.46 14.88 26.08
C ARG A 322 -3.14 13.40 25.86
N LYS A 323 -3.81 12.77 24.90
CA LYS A 323 -3.63 11.33 24.60
C LYS A 323 -2.23 11.07 24.04
N THR A 324 -1.72 9.86 24.23
CA THR A 324 -0.51 9.42 23.53
C THR A 324 -0.86 9.16 22.07
N ALA A 325 -0.23 9.88 21.15
CA ALA A 325 -0.50 9.66 19.73
C ALA A 325 0.22 8.40 19.23
N VAL A 326 -0.41 7.72 18.28
CA VAL A 326 0.16 6.53 17.63
C VAL A 326 1.20 6.94 16.59
N PHE A 327 0.95 8.03 15.86
CA PHE A 327 1.84 8.59 14.85
C PHE A 327 2.16 10.08 15.14
N PRO A 328 3.23 10.64 14.56
CA PRO A 328 4.35 9.91 13.92
C PRO A 328 5.06 9.00 14.93
N LYS A 329 5.59 7.86 14.46
CA LYS A 329 6.59 7.14 15.26
C LYS A 329 7.82 8.02 15.40
N LEU A 330 8.45 8.01 16.57
CA LEU A 330 9.68 8.77 16.80
C LEU A 330 10.82 7.77 16.97
N VAL A 331 11.88 7.91 16.18
CA VAL A 331 13.09 7.09 16.25
C VAL A 331 14.27 7.99 16.55
N PHE A 332 14.79 7.89 17.78
CA PHE A 332 15.90 8.68 18.28
C PHE A 332 17.22 7.90 18.12
N ALA A 333 18.13 8.46 17.34
CA ALA A 333 19.45 7.89 17.12
C ALA A 333 20.37 8.15 18.33
N ILE A 334 20.97 7.10 18.88
CA ILE A 334 21.99 7.22 19.92
C ILE A 334 23.37 6.94 19.32
N ARG A 335 24.33 7.84 19.59
CA ARG A 335 25.72 7.74 19.15
C ARG A 335 26.66 8.13 20.30
N ASP A 336 27.70 7.31 20.51
CA ASP A 336 28.77 7.60 21.46
C ASP A 336 29.48 8.91 21.09
N GLY A 337 29.74 9.76 22.09
CA GLY A 337 30.39 11.07 21.90
C GLY A 337 29.46 12.18 21.41
N LEU A 338 28.16 11.91 21.27
CA LEU A 338 27.17 12.90 20.84
C LEU A 338 26.01 13.05 21.82
N ASN A 339 25.35 11.95 22.17
CA ASN A 339 24.17 11.99 23.04
C ASN A 339 24.10 10.82 24.02
N HIS A 340 25.09 9.92 24.03
CA HIS A 340 24.98 8.67 24.78
C HIS A 340 25.38 8.83 26.25
N ARG A 341 26.42 9.62 26.56
CA ARG A 341 27.04 9.69 27.89
C ARG A 341 26.93 11.08 28.50
N PHE A 342 26.94 11.15 29.83
CA PHE A 342 26.98 12.43 30.55
C PHE A 342 28.20 13.24 30.09
N GLY A 343 27.98 14.52 29.75
CA GLY A 343 29.00 15.40 29.19
C GLY A 343 28.97 15.49 27.66
N ASP A 344 28.31 14.57 26.94
CA ASP A 344 28.12 14.69 25.50
C ASP A 344 27.21 15.90 25.15
N ALA A 345 27.45 16.53 23.99
CA ALA A 345 26.80 17.78 23.58
C ALA A 345 25.26 17.74 23.59
N ASN A 346 24.67 16.60 23.23
CA ASN A 346 23.22 16.37 23.17
C ASN A 346 22.73 15.43 24.29
N TYR A 347 23.51 15.25 25.37
CA TYR A 347 23.09 14.40 26.50
C TYR A 347 21.81 14.92 27.17
N ASP A 348 21.63 16.23 27.22
CA ASP A 348 20.41 16.88 27.71
C ASP A 348 19.17 16.45 26.88
N ILE A 349 19.33 16.32 25.57
CA ILE A 349 18.26 15.85 24.68
C ILE A 349 17.99 14.35 24.90
N LYS A 350 19.02 13.53 25.16
CA LYS A 350 18.80 12.13 25.58
C LYS A 350 17.95 12.05 26.86
N GLN A 351 18.20 12.91 27.86
CA GLN A 351 17.37 12.94 29.07
C GLN A 351 15.91 13.29 28.76
N LEU A 352 15.68 14.27 27.88
CA LEU A 352 14.35 14.61 27.40
C LEU A 352 13.69 13.47 26.61
N ALA A 353 14.47 12.72 25.82
CA ALA A 353 13.98 11.55 25.09
C ALA A 353 13.57 10.42 26.05
N LEU A 354 14.32 10.19 27.13
CA LEU A 354 13.96 9.23 28.18
C LEU A 354 12.67 9.64 28.92
N GLU A 355 12.51 10.93 29.24
CA GLU A 355 11.27 11.44 29.82
C GLU A 355 10.08 11.26 28.87
N CYS A 356 10.29 11.52 27.58
CA CYS A 356 9.28 11.32 26.55
C CYS A 356 8.85 9.86 26.47
N ALA A 357 9.80 8.92 26.38
CA ALA A 357 9.53 7.50 26.30
C ALA A 357 8.78 6.98 27.54
N SER A 358 9.15 7.42 28.75
CA SER A 358 8.49 6.98 29.98
C SER A 358 7.02 7.44 30.09
N LYS A 359 6.66 8.55 29.42
CA LYS A 359 5.29 9.08 29.39
C LYS A 359 4.49 8.62 28.18
N ARG A 360 5.14 8.33 27.04
CA ARG A 360 4.50 8.26 25.72
C ARG A 360 4.95 7.09 24.85
N MET A 361 5.68 6.11 25.41
CA MET A 361 6.31 4.99 24.72
C MET A 361 7.46 5.43 23.80
N TYR A 362 7.18 6.29 22.83
CA TYR A 362 8.17 6.86 21.92
C TYR A 362 9.00 7.97 22.58
N PRO A 363 10.26 8.18 22.14
CA PRO A 363 10.90 7.58 20.97
C PRO A 363 11.47 6.18 21.17
N ASP A 364 11.40 5.37 20.11
CA ASP A 364 12.24 4.17 19.96
C ASP A 364 13.70 4.59 19.81
N ILE A 365 14.64 3.77 20.29
CA ILE A 365 16.07 4.07 20.23
C ILE A 365 16.73 3.27 19.11
N LEU A 366 17.57 3.96 18.33
CA LEU A 366 18.37 3.34 17.27
C LEU A 366 19.87 3.55 17.54
N ASN A 367 20.60 2.48 17.80
CA ASN A 367 22.05 2.57 18.02
C ASN A 367 22.78 2.80 16.69
N TYR A 368 23.47 3.93 16.57
CA TYR A 368 24.16 4.36 15.35
C TYR A 368 25.15 3.31 14.85
N ASP A 369 26.07 2.88 15.72
CA ASP A 369 27.18 2.01 15.37
C ASP A 369 26.70 0.61 14.99
N GLN A 370 25.68 0.08 15.68
CA GLN A 370 25.09 -1.21 15.33
C GLN A 370 24.36 -1.16 13.98
N VAL A 371 23.65 -0.07 13.68
CA VAL A 371 23.02 0.08 12.36
C VAL A 371 24.09 0.12 11.28
N VAL A 372 25.14 0.93 11.43
CA VAL A 372 26.25 0.97 10.46
C VAL A 372 26.89 -0.40 10.31
N LYS A 373 27.14 -1.13 11.40
CA LYS A 373 27.71 -2.48 11.36
C LYS A 373 26.86 -3.47 10.58
N VAL A 374 25.53 -3.45 10.77
CA VAL A 374 24.61 -4.44 10.17
C VAL A 374 24.28 -4.10 8.71
N THR A 375 24.19 -2.81 8.38
CA THR A 375 23.62 -2.36 7.09
C THR A 375 24.61 -1.57 6.22
N GLY A 376 25.83 -1.35 6.72
CA GLY A 376 26.92 -0.62 6.07
C GLY A 376 26.84 0.91 6.14
N SER A 377 25.70 1.48 6.53
CA SER A 377 25.51 2.94 6.63
C SER A 377 24.39 3.30 7.60
N PHE A 378 24.41 4.52 8.14
CA PHE A 378 23.35 4.96 9.06
C PHE A 378 22.16 5.54 8.29
N LYS A 379 20.97 5.00 8.57
CA LYS A 379 19.66 5.53 8.17
C LYS A 379 18.61 5.04 9.15
N THR A 380 17.49 5.76 9.25
CA THR A 380 16.31 5.28 9.96
C THR A 380 15.53 4.25 9.14
N PRO A 381 14.69 3.41 9.78
CA PRO A 381 13.90 2.42 9.05
C PRO A 381 12.79 3.07 8.22
N MET A 382 12.51 2.50 7.05
CA MET A 382 11.29 2.79 6.28
C MET A 382 10.07 2.19 7.00
N GLY A 383 9.08 3.02 7.29
CA GLY A 383 7.89 2.65 8.04
C GLY A 383 8.23 2.11 9.44
N CYS A 384 7.95 0.83 9.69
CA CYS A 384 8.21 0.20 10.99
C CYS A 384 9.69 -0.08 11.24
N ARG A 385 10.31 -0.86 10.35
CA ARG A 385 11.60 -1.53 10.59
C ARG A 385 12.30 -2.06 9.32
N SER A 386 11.90 -1.58 8.14
CA SER A 386 12.54 -2.01 6.89
C SER A 386 13.81 -1.17 6.66
N PHE A 387 14.98 -1.80 6.66
CA PHE A 387 16.25 -1.10 6.48
C PHE A 387 16.81 -1.31 5.08
N LEU A 388 17.29 -0.22 4.48
CA LEU A 388 18.02 -0.26 3.22
C LEU A 388 19.45 -0.77 3.44
N GLY A 389 20.00 -1.46 2.44
CA GLY A 389 21.44 -1.68 2.33
C GLY A 389 22.16 -0.46 1.77
N VAL A 390 23.50 -0.52 1.71
CA VAL A 390 24.32 0.52 1.05
C VAL A 390 23.95 0.60 -0.43
N TYR A 391 23.82 1.81 -0.93
CA TYR A 391 23.71 2.12 -2.35
C TYR A 391 24.44 3.44 -2.57
N GLU A 392 25.27 3.48 -3.60
CA GLU A 392 26.12 4.61 -3.91
C GLU A 392 25.89 5.07 -5.33
N GLU A 393 25.84 6.37 -5.51
CA GLU A 393 25.72 7.03 -6.81
C GLU A 393 26.70 8.20 -6.83
N ASN A 394 27.58 8.25 -7.84
CA ASN A 394 28.63 9.27 -7.96
C ASN A 394 29.56 9.39 -6.72
N GLY A 395 29.78 8.29 -6.00
CA GLY A 395 30.61 8.27 -4.79
C GLY A 395 29.89 8.76 -3.52
N GLU A 396 28.60 9.06 -3.60
CA GLU A 396 27.77 9.46 -2.45
C GLU A 396 26.81 8.33 -2.05
N GLN A 397 26.68 8.10 -0.75
CA GLN A 397 25.70 7.15 -0.23
C GLN A 397 24.30 7.77 -0.27
N ILE A 398 23.39 7.12 -0.98
CA ILE A 398 22.01 7.58 -1.12
C ILE A 398 21.10 6.72 -0.23
N HIS A 399 20.33 7.40 0.63
CA HIS A 399 19.30 6.79 1.47
C HIS A 399 17.93 7.36 1.15
N ASP A 400 17.82 8.68 1.19
CA ASP A 400 16.56 9.38 0.99
C ASP A 400 16.12 9.25 -0.47
N GLY A 401 14.82 9.06 -0.70
CA GLY A 401 14.25 8.75 -2.01
C GLY A 401 14.27 7.27 -2.40
N ARG A 402 14.88 6.40 -1.60
CA ARG A 402 14.86 4.95 -1.82
C ARG A 402 13.69 4.27 -1.10
N ASN A 403 13.34 3.08 -1.57
CA ASN A 403 12.10 2.40 -1.21
C ASN A 403 12.23 0.87 -1.12
N ASN A 404 11.11 0.22 -0.79
CA ASN A 404 10.93 -1.22 -0.79
C ASN A 404 9.79 -1.62 -1.73
N ILE A 405 10.02 -2.64 -2.57
CA ILE A 405 9.07 -3.08 -3.60
C ILE A 405 7.92 -3.92 -3.01
N GLY A 406 8.13 -4.55 -1.85
CA GLY A 406 7.10 -5.35 -1.18
C GLY A 406 7.66 -6.52 -0.40
N VAL A 407 6.73 -7.24 0.25
CA VAL A 407 7.04 -8.32 1.18
C VAL A 407 6.31 -9.60 0.76
N ILE A 408 7.01 -10.73 0.84
CA ILE A 408 6.44 -12.07 0.89
C ILE A 408 6.99 -12.75 2.14
N SER A 409 6.13 -13.24 3.03
CA SER A 409 6.57 -13.94 4.24
C SER A 409 6.46 -15.45 4.12
N LEU A 410 7.46 -16.17 4.61
CA LEU A 410 7.42 -17.62 4.83
C LEU A 410 6.78 -17.96 6.17
N ASN A 411 5.95 -19.00 6.18
CA ASN A 411 5.42 -19.61 7.39
C ASN A 411 6.34 -20.76 7.84
N LEU A 412 7.40 -20.44 8.58
CA LEU A 412 8.37 -21.44 9.05
C LEU A 412 7.73 -22.54 9.92
N PRO A 413 6.79 -22.23 10.85
CA PRO A 413 6.09 -23.27 11.62
C PRO A 413 5.37 -24.29 10.74
N ARG A 414 4.78 -23.85 9.63
CA ARG A 414 4.11 -24.76 8.70
C ARG A 414 5.08 -25.77 8.07
N ILE A 415 6.27 -25.31 7.70
CA ILE A 415 7.32 -26.16 7.13
C ILE A 415 7.76 -27.21 8.16
N ALA A 416 7.97 -26.81 9.41
CA ALA A 416 8.29 -27.71 10.51
C ALA A 416 7.21 -28.77 10.76
N LEU A 417 5.93 -28.37 10.77
CA LEU A 417 4.81 -29.29 10.94
C LEU A 417 4.71 -30.31 9.79
N GLU A 418 5.00 -29.89 8.56
CA GLU A 418 5.04 -30.78 7.39
C GLU A 418 6.22 -31.75 7.43
N ALA A 419 7.35 -31.33 8.02
CA ALA A 419 8.54 -32.14 8.19
C ALA A 419 8.41 -33.22 9.28
N LYS A 420 7.44 -33.08 10.21
CA LYS A 420 7.16 -34.07 11.27
C LYS A 420 8.39 -34.51 12.07
N GLY A 421 9.27 -33.56 12.39
CA GLY A 421 10.51 -33.79 13.15
C GLY A 421 11.70 -34.29 12.32
N ASP A 422 11.56 -34.49 11.00
CA ASP A 422 12.69 -34.83 10.13
C ASP A 422 13.39 -33.57 9.59
N GLU A 423 14.58 -33.27 10.11
CA GLU A 423 15.37 -32.11 9.68
C GLU A 423 15.71 -32.13 8.19
N ALA A 424 16.00 -33.31 7.62
CA ALA A 424 16.34 -33.40 6.19
C ALA A 424 15.14 -33.00 5.31
N THR A 425 13.94 -33.45 5.67
CA THR A 425 12.70 -33.03 5.03
C THR A 425 12.42 -31.54 5.27
N PHE A 426 12.67 -31.01 6.46
CA PHE A 426 12.49 -29.58 6.74
C PHE A 426 13.29 -28.69 5.79
N TRP A 427 14.60 -28.95 5.65
CA TRP A 427 15.46 -28.16 4.76
C TRP A 427 15.02 -28.27 3.30
N LYS A 428 14.65 -29.47 2.84
CA LYS A 428 14.12 -29.66 1.48
C LYS A 428 12.82 -28.89 1.24
N LEU A 429 11.90 -28.89 2.21
CA LEU A 429 10.65 -28.14 2.11
C LEU A 429 10.92 -26.62 2.14
N LEU A 430 11.85 -26.17 2.97
CA LEU A 430 12.27 -24.78 3.02
C LEU A 430 12.83 -24.30 1.68
N ASP A 431 13.72 -25.07 1.04
CA ASP A 431 14.27 -24.74 -0.28
C ASP A 431 13.16 -24.58 -1.33
N ASN A 432 12.22 -25.53 -1.37
CA ASN A 432 11.07 -25.44 -2.27
C ASN A 432 10.20 -24.20 -2.00
N ARG A 433 10.06 -23.79 -0.73
CA ARG A 433 9.28 -22.60 -0.36
C ARG A 433 10.02 -21.31 -0.64
N LEU A 434 11.34 -21.31 -0.55
CA LEU A 434 12.20 -20.19 -0.94
C LEU A 434 12.10 -19.92 -2.45
N GLU A 435 12.13 -20.96 -3.28
CA GLU A 435 11.93 -20.80 -4.74
C GLU A 435 10.56 -20.20 -5.07
N LEU A 436 9.51 -20.68 -4.39
CA LEU A 436 8.16 -20.15 -4.58
C LEU A 436 8.03 -18.70 -4.11
N ALA A 437 8.64 -18.36 -2.96
CA ALA A 437 8.65 -17.00 -2.44
C ALA A 437 9.44 -16.07 -3.36
N TYR A 438 10.57 -16.52 -3.92
CA TYR A 438 11.32 -15.79 -4.95
C TYR A 438 10.43 -15.50 -6.17
N LYS A 439 9.76 -16.54 -6.70
CA LYS A 439 8.82 -16.37 -7.81
C LYS A 439 7.72 -15.34 -7.48
N ALA A 440 7.15 -15.40 -6.28
CA ALA A 440 6.15 -14.44 -5.82
C ALA A 440 6.70 -13.01 -5.74
N LEU A 441 7.92 -12.83 -5.21
CA LEU A 441 8.59 -11.53 -5.15
C LEU A 441 8.84 -10.96 -6.56
N MET A 442 9.24 -11.79 -7.51
CA MET A 442 9.46 -11.37 -8.90
C MET A 442 8.18 -10.85 -9.57
N THR A 443 6.98 -11.33 -9.18
CA THR A 443 5.72 -10.78 -9.71
C THR A 443 5.52 -9.31 -9.34
N ARG A 444 6.05 -8.85 -8.20
CA ARG A 444 6.01 -7.44 -7.81
C ARG A 444 6.92 -6.57 -8.65
N ILE A 445 8.11 -7.08 -8.95
CA ILE A 445 9.08 -6.39 -9.80
C ILE A 445 8.52 -6.26 -11.22
N ALA A 446 8.04 -7.38 -11.78
CA ALA A 446 7.44 -7.41 -13.11
C ALA A 446 6.25 -6.45 -13.23
N ARG A 447 5.51 -6.23 -12.14
CA ARG A 447 4.36 -5.30 -12.15
C ARG A 447 4.74 -3.85 -12.46
N LEU A 448 5.97 -3.45 -12.11
CA LEU A 448 6.47 -2.09 -12.31
C LEU A 448 7.08 -1.87 -13.71
N GLU A 449 7.23 -2.93 -14.50
CA GLU A 449 7.73 -2.84 -15.88
C GLU A 449 6.72 -2.12 -16.79
N GLY A 450 7.22 -1.18 -17.61
CA GLY A 450 6.40 -0.37 -18.53
C GLY A 450 5.48 0.67 -17.87
N VAL A 451 5.51 0.77 -16.54
CA VAL A 451 4.73 1.77 -15.79
C VAL A 451 5.37 3.15 -15.94
N LYS A 452 4.56 4.14 -16.31
CA LYS A 452 5.02 5.51 -16.56
C LYS A 452 4.96 6.38 -15.32
N ALA A 453 5.89 7.32 -15.19
CA ALA A 453 6.03 8.19 -14.02
C ALA A 453 4.76 8.99 -13.66
N ARG A 454 3.94 9.34 -14.66
CA ARG A 454 2.65 10.04 -14.45
C ARG A 454 1.66 9.32 -13.52
N VAL A 455 1.86 8.03 -13.24
CA VAL A 455 0.98 7.27 -12.33
C VAL A 455 1.03 7.80 -10.89
N ALA A 456 2.15 8.37 -10.47
CA ALA A 456 2.32 8.98 -9.15
C ALA A 456 3.32 10.15 -9.22
N PRO A 457 2.90 11.34 -9.69
CA PRO A 457 3.80 12.47 -9.93
C PRO A 457 4.62 12.86 -8.70
N ILE A 458 4.00 12.89 -7.52
CA ILE A 458 4.68 13.24 -6.26
C ILE A 458 5.89 12.33 -5.97
N LEU A 459 5.77 11.04 -6.33
CA LEU A 459 6.81 10.04 -6.13
C LEU A 459 7.93 10.19 -7.15
N TYR A 460 7.57 10.18 -8.43
CA TYR A 460 8.51 9.94 -9.52
C TYR A 460 8.98 11.20 -10.25
N MET A 461 8.19 12.27 -10.22
CA MET A 461 8.44 13.50 -10.99
C MET A 461 8.86 14.66 -10.07
N GLU A 462 8.35 14.67 -8.84
CA GLU A 462 8.43 15.82 -7.94
C GLU A 462 9.42 15.65 -6.78
N GLY A 463 10.21 14.57 -6.81
CA GLY A 463 11.38 14.41 -5.96
C GLY A 463 11.20 13.53 -4.73
N ALA A 464 10.01 13.01 -4.40
CA ALA A 464 9.89 12.17 -3.18
C ALA A 464 10.75 10.90 -3.25
N CYS A 465 10.92 10.30 -4.45
CA CYS A 465 11.87 9.21 -4.69
C CYS A 465 13.29 9.67 -5.02
N GLY A 466 13.68 10.92 -4.73
CA GLY A 466 15.03 11.45 -5.00
C GLY A 466 15.37 11.54 -6.50
N VAL A 467 14.37 11.51 -7.36
CA VAL A 467 14.49 11.59 -8.83
C VAL A 467 13.39 12.48 -9.40
N ARG A 468 13.60 13.00 -10.61
CA ARG A 468 12.62 13.82 -11.34
C ARG A 468 12.47 13.31 -12.78
N LEU A 469 11.68 12.26 -12.93
CA LEU A 469 11.37 11.66 -14.22
C LEU A 469 10.38 12.52 -15.03
N LYS A 470 10.41 12.39 -16.36
CA LYS A 470 9.36 12.92 -17.23
C LYS A 470 8.13 12.03 -17.17
N ALA A 471 6.97 12.58 -17.51
CA ALA A 471 5.67 11.90 -17.40
C ALA A 471 5.57 10.54 -18.14
N ASP A 472 6.36 10.36 -19.22
CA ASP A 472 6.40 9.16 -20.07
C ASP A 472 7.62 8.26 -19.83
N ASP A 473 8.50 8.61 -18.89
CA ASP A 473 9.64 7.76 -18.52
C ASP A 473 9.15 6.54 -17.72
N ASP A 474 9.85 5.41 -17.89
CA ASP A 474 9.56 4.17 -17.16
C ASP A 474 10.08 4.23 -15.73
N VAL A 475 9.21 3.94 -14.76
CA VAL A 475 9.59 3.96 -13.34
C VAL A 475 10.48 2.78 -12.96
N SER A 476 10.46 1.68 -13.72
CA SER A 476 11.15 0.44 -13.36
C SER A 476 12.66 0.64 -13.12
N GLU A 477 13.29 1.59 -13.82
CA GLU A 477 14.73 1.84 -13.72
C GLU A 477 15.16 2.29 -12.32
N ILE A 478 14.32 3.03 -11.60
CA ILE A 478 14.66 3.60 -10.28
C ILE A 478 14.65 2.55 -9.15
N PHE A 479 14.22 1.33 -9.46
CA PHE A 479 14.14 0.21 -8.52
C PHE A 479 15.27 -0.81 -8.73
N LYS A 480 15.99 -0.74 -9.85
CA LYS A 480 17.01 -1.73 -10.24
C LYS A 480 18.32 -1.51 -9.49
N ASN A 481 19.24 -2.45 -9.68
CA ASN A 481 20.66 -2.33 -9.33
C ASN A 481 20.93 -2.01 -7.84
N GLY A 482 20.09 -2.53 -6.94
CA GLY A 482 20.24 -2.35 -5.50
C GLY A 482 19.66 -1.04 -4.94
N ARG A 483 19.09 -0.18 -5.80
CA ARG A 483 18.48 1.07 -5.35
C ARG A 483 17.24 0.83 -4.49
N ALA A 484 16.33 -0.03 -4.92
CA ALA A 484 15.21 -0.46 -4.09
C ALA A 484 15.53 -1.78 -3.37
N SER A 485 14.97 -1.94 -2.18
CA SER A 485 14.97 -3.21 -1.45
C SER A 485 13.76 -4.06 -1.80
N ILE A 486 13.85 -5.37 -1.55
CA ILE A 486 12.74 -6.31 -1.64
C ILE A 486 12.82 -7.27 -0.45
N SER A 487 11.68 -7.63 0.13
CA SER A 487 11.66 -8.30 1.43
C SER A 487 11.15 -9.73 1.34
N LEU A 488 12.03 -10.68 1.61
CA LEU A 488 11.64 -12.03 2.03
C LEU A 488 11.49 -12.03 3.55
N GLY A 489 10.24 -12.02 4.02
CA GLY A 489 9.91 -12.12 5.44
C GLY A 489 9.87 -13.56 5.92
N TYR A 490 9.90 -13.73 7.23
CA TYR A 490 9.62 -15.00 7.90
C TYR A 490 8.92 -14.73 9.24
N ILE A 491 8.28 -15.74 9.81
CA ILE A 491 7.65 -15.68 11.14
C ILE A 491 7.79 -17.02 11.85
N GLY A 492 7.75 -16.98 13.19
CA GLY A 492 7.55 -18.15 14.03
C GLY A 492 8.78 -19.01 14.25
N ILE A 493 9.97 -18.43 14.42
CA ILE A 493 11.20 -19.19 14.71
C ILE A 493 11.01 -20.08 15.95
N HIS A 494 10.43 -19.53 17.02
CA HIS A 494 10.23 -20.28 18.27
C HIS A 494 9.34 -21.50 18.04
N GLU A 495 8.17 -21.31 17.41
CA GLU A 495 7.23 -22.38 17.11
C GLU A 495 7.80 -23.40 16.11
N THR A 496 8.67 -22.95 15.19
CA THR A 496 9.38 -23.82 14.25
C THR A 496 10.33 -24.76 15.00
N ILE A 497 11.13 -24.22 15.93
CA ILE A 497 12.06 -25.03 16.74
C ILE A 497 11.28 -26.01 17.60
N ASN A 498 10.22 -25.57 18.28
CA ASN A 498 9.42 -26.47 19.11
C ASN A 498 8.77 -27.60 18.28
N ALA A 499 8.29 -27.29 17.07
CA ALA A 499 7.68 -28.28 16.20
C ALA A 499 8.70 -29.29 15.61
N LEU A 500 9.97 -28.91 15.46
CA LEU A 500 11.03 -29.79 14.96
C LEU A 500 11.67 -30.64 16.07
N SER A 501 11.89 -30.04 17.24
CA SER A 501 12.82 -30.58 18.24
C SER A 501 12.17 -30.89 19.60
N GLY A 502 10.90 -30.51 19.83
CA GLY A 502 10.20 -30.67 21.11
C GLY A 502 10.43 -29.51 22.05
#